data_AF-A0A1F7Y544-F1
#
_entry.id   AF-A0A1F7Y544-F1
#
_cell.length_a   1.000
_cell.length_b   1.000
_cell.length_c   1.000
_cell.angle_alpha   90.00
_cell.angle_beta   90.00
_cell.angle_gamma   90.00
#
_symmetry.space_group_name_H-M   'P 1'
#
loop_
_entity.id
_entity.type
_entity.pdbx_description
1 polymer ?
#
loop_
_entity_poly.entity_id
_entity_poly.type
_entity_poly.pdbx_seq_one_letter_code
_entity_poly.pdbx_strand_id
1 'polypeptide(L)'
;MIYRDLISLGRLPIDIYKEPFRSVITFLIPVGVMISFPAKAMIGLISIQGILVSFGLAGISMFLSIRFWNFALKKYTSASS
;
A
#
# COMPACT_ATOMS: atom_id res chain seq x y z
N MET A 1 -15.85 6.62 4.55
CA MET A 1 -15.24 7.89 5.01
C MET A 1 -13.74 7.67 5.16
N ILE A 2 -13.28 6.83 6.11
CA ILE A 2 -11.85 6.53 6.35
C ILE A 2 -11.03 6.17 5.09
N TYR A 3 -11.49 5.25 4.23
CA TYR A 3 -10.74 4.90 3.00
C TYR A 3 -10.54 6.10 2.06
N ARG A 4 -11.60 6.90 1.84
CA ARG A 4 -11.52 8.09 0.99
C ARG A 4 -10.56 9.13 1.59
N ASP A 5 -10.61 9.30 2.90
CA ASP A 5 -9.75 10.23 3.62
C ASP A 5 -8.28 9.79 3.55
N LEU A 6 -8.00 8.49 3.70
CA LEU A 6 -6.65 7.94 3.54
C LEU A 6 -6.11 8.09 2.13
N ILE A 7 -6.92 7.81 1.10
CA ILE A 7 -6.51 8.01 -0.30
C ILE A 7 -6.31 9.51 -0.62
N SER A 8 -7.04 10.40 0.05
CA SER A 8 -6.87 11.85 -0.14
C SER A 8 -5.47 12.34 0.24
N LEU A 9 -4.77 11.63 1.14
CA LEU A 9 -3.38 11.92 1.52
C LEU A 9 -2.42 11.77 0.33
N GLY A 10 -2.77 10.97 -0.67
CA GLY A 10 -2.00 10.80 -1.90
C GLY A 10 -2.20 11.89 -2.95
N ARG A 11 -3.06 12.90 -2.70
CA ARG A 11 -3.24 14.04 -3.62
C ARG A 11 -1.99 14.88 -3.78
N LEU A 12 -1.16 14.90 -2.75
CA LEU A 12 0.12 15.60 -2.75
C LEU A 12 1.26 14.58 -2.73
N PRO A 13 2.43 14.91 -3.30
CA PRO A 13 3.59 14.03 -3.28
C PRO A 13 3.97 13.66 -1.86
N ILE A 14 4.32 12.38 -1.65
CA ILE A 14 4.71 11.87 -0.33
C ILE A 14 5.84 12.66 0.37
N ASP A 15 6.66 13.40 -0.40
CA ASP A 15 7.79 14.17 0.10
C ASP A 15 7.39 15.40 0.93
N ILE A 16 6.13 15.84 0.88
CA ILE A 16 5.66 16.94 1.71
C ILE A 16 5.56 16.55 3.19
N TYR A 17 5.43 15.25 3.46
CA TYR A 17 5.21 14.74 4.80
C TYR A 17 6.56 14.49 5.49
N LYS A 18 6.64 14.85 6.77
CA LYS A 18 7.79 14.58 7.61
C LYS A 18 7.69 13.21 8.27
N GLU A 19 8.83 12.66 8.67
CA GLU A 19 8.87 11.46 9.51
C GLU A 19 8.32 11.76 10.92
N PRO A 20 7.67 10.78 11.58
CA PRO A 20 7.48 9.38 11.16
C PRO A 20 6.24 9.16 10.27
N PHE A 21 5.42 10.21 10.06
CA PHE A 21 4.15 10.10 9.36
C PHE A 21 4.31 9.62 7.91
N ARG A 22 5.34 10.12 7.21
CA ARG A 22 5.73 9.67 5.88
C ARG A 22 5.95 8.16 5.82
N SER A 23 6.68 7.57 6.77
CA SER A 23 6.88 6.12 6.83
C SER A 23 5.56 5.36 7.03
N VAL A 24 4.67 5.84 7.90
CA VAL A 24 3.37 5.18 8.16
C VAL A 24 2.54 5.10 6.88
N ILE A 25 2.36 6.21 6.17
CA ILE A 25 1.54 6.23 4.94
C ILE A 25 2.24 5.60 3.73
N THR A 26 3.55 5.35 3.81
CA THR A 26 4.32 4.64 2.77
C THR A 26 4.33 3.13 2.98
N PHE A 27 4.47 2.65 4.22
CA PHE A 27 4.68 1.23 4.51
C PHE A 27 3.48 0.53 5.16
N LEU A 28 2.68 1.23 5.97
CA LEU A 28 1.55 0.61 6.68
C LEU A 28 0.26 0.64 5.86
N ILE A 29 -0.01 1.74 5.15
CA ILE A 29 -1.23 1.93 4.30
C ILE A 29 -0.90 1.88 2.79
N PRO A 30 0.34 1.60 2.41
CA PRO A 30 0.95 1.86 1.08
C PRO A 30 0.50 3.02 0.18
N VAL A 31 -0.11 4.11 0.67
CA VAL A 31 -0.63 5.20 -0.20
C VAL A 31 0.49 5.83 -1.04
N GLY A 32 1.66 6.05 -0.44
CA GLY A 32 2.82 6.60 -1.15
C GLY A 32 3.32 5.70 -2.28
N VAL A 33 3.33 4.37 -2.06
CA VAL A 33 3.74 3.37 -3.05
C VAL A 33 2.71 3.25 -4.17
N MET A 34 1.42 3.38 -3.86
CA MET A 34 0.36 3.30 -4.87
C MET A 34 0.34 4.51 -5.82
N ILE A 35 0.62 5.72 -5.31
CA ILE A 35 0.37 6.95 -6.07
C ILE A 35 1.67 7.68 -6.45
N SER A 36 2.54 7.97 -5.47
CA SER A 36 3.73 8.81 -5.70
C SER A 36 4.86 8.05 -6.40
N PHE A 37 5.06 6.77 -6.08
CA PHE A 37 6.20 6.00 -6.57
C PHE A 37 6.15 5.73 -8.08
N PRO A 38 5.00 5.34 -8.68
CA PRO A 38 4.89 5.16 -10.13
C PRO A 38 5.19 6.46 -10.88
N ALA A 39 4.63 7.59 -10.42
CA ALA A 39 4.88 8.90 -11.01
C ALA A 39 6.39 9.25 -10.97
N LYS A 40 7.05 9.06 -9.83
CA LYS A 40 8.50 9.26 -9.68
C LYS A 40 9.33 8.32 -10.54
N ALA A 41 8.89 7.07 -10.71
CA ALA A 41 9.57 6.11 -11.57
C ALA A 41 9.57 6.56 -13.03
N MET A 42 8.44 7.09 -13.53
CA MET A 42 8.31 7.57 -14.90
C MET A 42 9.22 8.76 -15.22
N ILE A 43 9.52 9.60 -14.22
CA ILE A 43 10.40 10.77 -14.37
C ILE A 43 11.84 10.52 -13.89
N GLY A 44 12.19 9.27 -13.55
CA GLY A 44 13.55 8.90 -13.15
C GLY A 44 13.98 9.38 -11.76
N LEU A 45 13.03 9.74 -10.88
CA LEU A 45 13.31 10.23 -9.53
C LEU A 45 13.28 9.14 -8.45
N ILE A 46 12.99 7.89 -8.80
CA ILE A 46 13.01 6.78 -7.85
C ILE A 46 14.36 6.05 -7.89
N SER A 47 14.89 5.70 -6.72
CA SER A 47 16.09 4.86 -6.64
C SER A 47 15.76 3.39 -6.94
N ILE A 48 16.76 2.62 -7.36
CA ILE A 48 16.62 1.17 -7.57
C ILE A 48 16.15 0.45 -6.29
N GLN A 49 16.61 0.92 -5.12
CA GLN A 49 16.17 0.43 -3.83
C GLN A 49 14.67 0.67 -3.62
N GLY A 50 14.17 1.86 -3.97
CA GLY A 50 12.75 2.19 -3.89
C GLY A 50 11.88 1.31 -4.79
N ILE A 51 12.38 0.95 -5.97
CA ILE A 51 11.71 -0.01 -6.88
C ILE A 51 11.62 -1.39 -6.23
N LEU A 52 12.74 -1.93 -5.74
CA LEU A 52 12.78 -3.25 -5.10
C LEU A 52 11.86 -3.31 -3.87
N VAL A 53 11.87 -2.27 -3.04
CA VAL A 53 10.98 -2.16 -1.87
C VAL A 53 9.51 -2.15 -2.29
N SER A 54 9.16 -1.50 -3.39
CA SER A 54 7.78 -1.47 -3.90
C SER A 54 7.29 -2.85 -4.32
N PHE A 55 8.11 -3.60 -5.06
CA PHE A 55 7.79 -4.97 -5.44
C PHE A 55 7.71 -5.90 -4.23
N GLY A 56 8.63 -5.76 -3.27
CA GLY A 56 8.61 -6.51 -2.02
C GLY A 56 7.33 -6.26 -1.21
N LEU A 57 6.95 -4.99 -1.05
CA LEU A 57 5.72 -4.61 -0.32
C LEU A 57 4.47 -5.15 -1.01
N ALA A 58 4.41 -5.09 -2.34
CA ALA A 58 3.32 -5.67 -3.12
C ALA A 58 3.21 -7.19 -2.92
N GLY A 59 4.33 -7.91 -3.03
CA GLY A 59 4.37 -9.36 -2.82
C GLY A 59 3.94 -9.76 -1.41
N ILE A 60 4.44 -9.08 -0.38
CA ILE A 60 4.06 -9.33 1.02
C ILE A 60 2.57 -9.06 1.24
N SER A 61 2.06 -7.92 0.75
CA SER A 61 0.65 -7.54 0.92
C SER A 61 -0.29 -8.53 0.24
N MET A 62 0.06 -8.97 -0.98
CA MET A 62 -0.70 -9.98 -1.72
C MET A 62 -0.70 -11.34 -0.99
N PHE A 63 0.48 -11.78 -0.53
CA PHE A 63 0.61 -13.01 0.23
C PHE A 63 -0.23 -12.99 1.51
N LEU A 64 -0.14 -11.92 2.31
CA LEU A 64 -0.92 -11.76 3.54
C LEU A 64 -2.42 -11.72 3.26
N SER A 65 -2.84 -11.00 2.21
CA SER A 65 -4.24 -10.93 1.78
C SER A 65 -4.81 -12.32 1.46
N ILE A 66 -4.10 -13.11 0.64
CA ILE A 66 -4.53 -14.46 0.28
C ILE A 66 -4.56 -15.39 1.50
N ARG A 67 -3.57 -15.30 2.39
CA ARG A 67 -3.53 -16.12 3.62
C ARG A 67 -4.67 -15.77 4.55
N PHE A 68 -4.96 -14.48 4.72
CA PHE A 68 -6.06 -14.01 5.54
C PHE A 68 -7.43 -14.39 4.95
N TRP A 69 -7.60 -14.23 3.63
CA TRP A 69 -8.79 -14.66 2.91
C TRP A 69 -9.09 -16.15 3.14
N ASN A 70 -8.09 -17.01 2.92
CA ASN A 70 -8.23 -18.46 3.15
C ASN A 70 -8.50 -18.81 4.62
N PHE A 71 -7.96 -18.04 5.57
CA PHE A 71 -8.27 -18.20 6.98
C PHE A 71 -9.74 -17.84 7.27
N ALA A 72 -10.22 -16.71 6.76
CA ALA A 72 -11.59 -16.23 6.95
C ALA A 72 -12.63 -17.19 6.35
N LEU A 73 -12.35 -17.77 5.17
CA LEU A 73 -13.22 -18.76 4.54
C LEU A 73 -13.52 -19.96 5.45
N LYS A 74 -12.59 -20.39 6.30
CA LYS A 74 -12.82 -21.51 7.25
C LYS A 74 -13.87 -21.20 8.32
N LYS A 75 -14.20 -19.92 8.52
CA LYS A 75 -15.19 -19.44 9.50
C LYS A 75 -16.48 -18.96 8.83
N TYR A 76 -16.54 -18.97 7.50
CA TYR A 76 -17.69 -18.53 6.75
C TYR A 76 -18.73 -19.66 6.68
N THR A 77 -19.80 -19.54 7.48
CA THR A 77 -20.82 -20.58 7.65
C THR A 77 -22.14 -20.29 6.91
N SER A 78 -22.31 -19.12 6.31
CA SER A 78 -23.60 -18.68 5.74
C SER A 78 -23.77 -18.93 4.23
N ALA A 79 -22.98 -19.82 3.63
CA ALA A 79 -23.13 -20.23 2.23
C ALA A 79 -24.00 -21.50 2.07
N SER A 80 -24.98 -21.69 2.94
CA SER A 80 -26.05 -22.67 2.71
C SER A 80 -27.26 -21.92 2.18
N SER A 81 -27.69 -22.28 0.96
CA SER A 81 -29.05 -22.03 0.49
C SER A 81 -30.05 -22.86 1.27
#